data_AF-C1N9A2-F1
#
_entry.id   AF-C1N9A2-F1
#
_cell.length_a   1.000
_cell.length_b   1.000
_cell.length_c   1.000
_cell.angle_alpha   90.00
_cell.angle_beta   90.00
_cell.angle_gamma   90.00
#
_symmetry.space_group_name_H-M   'P 1'
#
loop_
_entity.id
_entity.type
_entity.pdbx_description
1 polymer ?
#
loop_
_entity_poly.entity_id
_entity_poly.type
_entity_poly.pdbx_seq_one_letter_code
_entity_poly.pdbx_strand_id
1 'polypeptide(L)'
;LTRGQLVRKDVVTRTSGVRLGVTSDLWVDTDAWEVVALDVRPSGGALLAGVIGGAVDHVLMSSLRQVGDVVLVHDESAVERRWSSYGLSTVVGCDVVTERGTYIGRVRDYEFDPDDGLVQRVVVDALGLPLVPEGVVSTYALDVSEILSAGMDRVIVAEGAEARVEQLSVSLLQRLQLTAPPWE
;
A
#
# COMPACT_ATOMS: atom_id res chain seq x y z
N LEU A 1 -4.31 7.02 7.29
CA LEU A 1 -2.89 6.58 7.39
C LEU A 1 -2.44 6.14 6.00
N THR A 2 -1.18 6.33 5.59
CA THR A 2 -0.72 5.75 4.31
C THR A 2 -0.07 4.38 4.51
N ARG A 3 -0.13 3.50 3.51
CA ARG A 3 0.62 2.23 3.53
C ARG A 3 2.11 2.46 3.70
N GLY A 4 2.66 3.49 3.05
CA GLY A 4 4.07 3.90 3.19
C GLY A 4 4.47 4.23 4.64
N GLN A 5 3.56 4.78 5.43
CA GLN A 5 3.80 5.05 6.86
C GLN A 5 3.80 3.77 7.71
N LEU A 6 3.02 2.75 7.37
CA LEU A 6 2.96 1.50 8.13
C LEU A 6 4.15 0.58 7.81
N VAL A 7 4.56 0.57 6.53
CA VAL A 7 5.68 -0.23 6.08
C VAL A 7 6.98 0.23 6.74
N ARG A 8 7.83 -0.72 7.10
CA ARG A 8 9.04 -0.58 7.94
C ARG A 8 8.80 -0.31 9.43
N LYS A 9 7.55 -0.27 9.90
CA LYS A 9 7.28 -0.25 11.35
C LYS A 9 7.43 -1.63 11.97
N ASP A 10 7.95 -1.64 13.20
CA ASP A 10 8.04 -2.84 14.01
C ASP A 10 6.67 -3.26 14.51
N VAL A 11 6.38 -4.56 14.44
CA VAL A 11 5.21 -5.17 15.05
C VAL A 11 5.62 -5.76 16.39
N VAL A 12 5.01 -5.29 17.47
CA VAL A 12 5.39 -5.61 18.85
C VAL A 12 4.17 -6.06 19.65
N THR A 13 4.33 -7.09 20.47
CA THR A 13 3.28 -7.54 21.38
C THR A 13 3.12 -6.60 22.57
N ARG A 14 1.88 -6.28 22.92
CA ARG A 14 1.57 -5.41 24.07
C ARG A 14 1.79 -6.12 25.41
N THR A 15 1.55 -7.42 25.47
CA THR A 15 1.64 -8.21 26.72
C THR A 15 3.08 -8.54 27.10
N SER A 16 3.91 -8.96 26.15
CA SER A 16 5.27 -9.45 26.39
C SER A 16 6.38 -8.51 25.89
N GLY A 17 6.07 -7.50 25.08
CA GLY A 17 7.07 -6.59 24.49
C GLY A 17 7.96 -7.25 23.43
N VAL A 18 7.56 -8.41 22.93
CA VAL A 18 8.30 -9.18 21.93
C VAL A 18 8.10 -8.54 20.56
N ARG A 19 9.22 -8.28 19.87
CA ARG A 19 9.22 -7.84 18.47
C ARG A 19 8.96 -9.05 17.57
N LEU A 20 7.79 -9.09 16.96
CA LEU A 20 7.40 -10.14 16.02
C LEU A 20 8.13 -9.98 14.68
N GLY A 21 8.30 -8.74 14.22
CA GLY A 21 9.00 -8.46 12.98
C GLY A 21 8.80 -7.03 12.50
N VAL A 22 9.05 -6.82 11.21
CA VAL A 22 8.91 -5.54 10.51
C VAL A 22 7.86 -5.66 9.42
N THR A 23 6.93 -4.71 9.36
CA THR A 23 5.93 -4.65 8.29
C THR A 23 6.61 -4.45 6.94
N SER A 24 6.39 -5.36 5.98
CA SER A 24 6.95 -5.25 4.62
C SER A 24 5.94 -4.83 3.57
N ASP A 25 4.71 -5.31 3.68
CA ASP A 25 3.63 -4.97 2.75
C ASP A 25 2.26 -5.19 3.40
N LEU A 26 1.20 -4.83 2.68
CA LEU A 26 -0.19 -4.92 3.12
C LEU A 26 -1.04 -5.57 2.03
N TRP A 27 -1.98 -6.42 2.43
CA TRP A 27 -2.95 -7.08 1.57
C TRP A 27 -4.27 -6.34 1.57
N VAL A 28 -4.80 -6.10 0.38
CA VAL A 28 -6.05 -5.37 0.16
C VAL A 28 -7.06 -6.30 -0.51
N ASP A 29 -8.27 -6.35 0.04
CA ASP A 29 -9.45 -6.82 -0.70
C ASP A 29 -9.85 -5.71 -1.67
N THR A 30 -9.67 -5.94 -2.96
CA THR A 30 -9.93 -4.93 -3.99
C THR A 30 -11.40 -4.85 -4.42
N ASP A 31 -12.25 -5.79 -3.99
CA ASP A 31 -13.69 -5.72 -4.21
C ASP A 31 -14.33 -4.80 -3.16
N ALA A 32 -13.88 -4.90 -1.90
CA ALA A 32 -14.34 -4.04 -0.80
C ALA A 32 -13.49 -2.77 -0.60
N TRP A 33 -12.30 -2.70 -1.21
CA TRP A 33 -11.28 -1.68 -0.93
C TRP A 33 -10.95 -1.60 0.57
N GLU A 34 -10.61 -2.73 1.16
CA GLU A 34 -10.26 -2.86 2.58
C GLU A 34 -8.88 -3.52 2.74
N VAL A 35 -8.02 -2.93 3.58
CA VAL A 35 -6.80 -3.59 4.04
C VAL A 35 -7.18 -4.70 5.01
N VAL A 36 -6.78 -5.93 4.70
CA VAL A 36 -7.15 -7.11 5.50
C VAL A 36 -6.00 -7.57 6.40
N ALA A 37 -4.76 -7.49 5.92
CA ALA A 37 -3.60 -7.98 6.65
C ALA A 37 -2.29 -7.29 6.29
N LEU A 38 -1.31 -7.47 7.15
CA LEU A 38 0.06 -7.00 7.04
C LEU A 38 0.98 -8.20 6.82
N ASP A 39 1.93 -8.05 5.90
CA ASP A 39 3.10 -8.90 5.82
C ASP A 39 4.13 -8.44 6.85
N VAL A 40 4.57 -9.36 7.70
CA VAL A 40 5.53 -9.12 8.76
C VAL A 40 6.75 -10.01 8.52
N ARG A 41 7.90 -9.38 8.30
CA ARG A 41 9.18 -10.09 8.19
C ARG A 41 9.79 -10.31 9.57
N PRO A 42 9.97 -11.56 10.02
CA PRO A 42 10.52 -11.84 11.33
C PRO A 42 11.94 -11.29 11.49
N SER A 43 12.22 -10.65 12.62
CA SER A 43 13.54 -10.06 12.89
C SER A 43 14.62 -11.09 13.26
N GLY A 44 14.24 -12.32 13.64
CA GLY A 44 15.14 -13.34 14.19
C GLY A 44 15.71 -14.36 13.19
N GLY A 45 15.42 -14.26 11.89
CA GLY A 45 15.67 -15.34 10.92
C GLY A 45 16.69 -15.06 9.82
N ALA A 46 17.25 -13.84 9.71
CA ALA A 46 17.99 -13.41 8.51
C ALA A 46 19.23 -14.27 8.15
N LEU A 47 19.85 -14.94 9.14
CA LEU A 47 21.04 -15.77 8.91
C LEU A 47 20.72 -17.20 8.43
N LEU A 48 19.49 -17.68 8.61
CA LEU A 48 19.05 -19.01 8.13
C LEU A 48 17.99 -18.93 7.01
N ALA A 49 17.28 -17.80 6.91
CA ALA A 49 16.28 -17.51 5.89
C ALA A 49 16.87 -17.23 4.49
N GLY A 50 18.19 -17.06 4.37
CA GLY A 50 18.87 -16.92 3.07
C GLY A 50 18.92 -18.22 2.24
N VAL A 51 18.60 -19.38 2.84
CA VAL A 51 18.70 -20.70 2.20
C VAL A 51 17.33 -21.32 1.89
N ILE A 52 16.27 -20.83 2.54
CA ILE A 52 14.88 -21.25 2.38
C ILE A 52 14.05 -19.96 2.45
N GLY A 53 13.47 -19.55 1.32
CA GLY A 53 12.80 -18.26 1.12
C GLY A 53 12.14 -17.73 2.39
N GLY A 54 12.61 -16.57 2.85
CA GLY A 54 12.32 -16.08 4.20
C GLY A 54 10.83 -16.09 4.51
N ALA A 55 10.48 -16.75 5.62
CA ALA A 55 9.13 -16.80 6.13
C ALA A 55 8.59 -15.36 6.28
N VAL A 56 7.49 -15.08 5.61
CA VAL A 56 6.69 -13.88 5.84
C VAL A 56 5.52 -14.33 6.70
N ASP A 57 5.41 -13.74 7.87
CA ASP A 57 4.28 -13.94 8.75
C ASP A 57 3.18 -12.95 8.35
N HIS A 58 1.92 -13.32 8.62
CA HIS A 58 0.77 -12.47 8.30
C HIS A 58 0.05 -12.08 9.57
N VAL A 59 -0.29 -10.80 9.71
CA VAL A 59 -1.03 -10.26 10.85
C VAL A 59 -2.29 -9.58 10.33
N LEU A 60 -3.45 -10.02 10.81
CA LEU A 60 -4.73 -9.43 10.43
C LEU A 60 -4.87 -8.00 10.96
N MET A 61 -5.55 -7.14 10.21
CA MET A 61 -5.91 -5.79 10.67
C MET A 61 -6.71 -5.81 11.97
N SER A 62 -7.62 -6.78 12.12
CA SER A 62 -8.42 -6.99 13.34
C SER A 62 -7.59 -7.36 14.59
N SER A 63 -6.34 -7.81 14.41
CA SER A 63 -5.41 -8.11 15.50
C SER A 63 -4.64 -6.88 15.98
N LEU A 64 -4.69 -5.77 15.24
CA LEU A 64 -4.03 -4.52 15.62
C LEU A 64 -4.73 -3.89 16.83
N ARG A 65 -3.93 -3.27 17.70
CA ARG A 65 -4.41 -2.55 18.88
C ARG A 65 -4.09 -1.07 18.84
N GLN A 66 -2.96 -0.72 18.25
CA GLN A 66 -2.55 0.66 18.11
C GLN A 66 -1.52 0.76 17.00
N VAL A 67 -1.65 1.79 16.17
CA VAL A 67 -0.64 2.18 15.17
C VAL A 67 -0.05 3.52 15.60
N GLY A 68 1.21 3.50 16.02
CA GLY A 68 1.99 4.68 16.37
C GLY A 68 3.35 4.58 15.70
N ASP A 69 4.43 4.88 16.42
CA ASP A 69 5.81 4.63 15.95
C ASP A 69 6.04 3.14 15.62
N VAL A 70 5.43 2.27 16.43
CA VAL A 70 5.33 0.83 16.24
C VAL A 70 3.87 0.40 16.07
N VAL A 71 3.67 -0.79 15.53
CA VAL A 71 2.38 -1.46 15.44
C VAL A 71 2.24 -2.40 16.63
N LEU A 72 1.26 -2.16 17.49
CA LEU A 72 1.01 -3.00 18.66
C LEU A 72 -0.07 -4.04 18.37
N VAL A 73 0.23 -5.29 18.69
CA VAL A 73 -0.73 -6.40 18.72
C VAL A 73 -0.91 -6.89 20.15
N HIS A 74 -1.90 -7.74 20.42
CA HIS A 74 -2.12 -8.24 21.79
C HIS A 74 -0.95 -9.11 22.27
N ASP A 75 -0.67 -10.19 21.56
CA ASP A 75 0.36 -11.19 21.85
C ASP A 75 0.82 -11.89 20.54
N GLU A 76 1.66 -12.91 20.67
CA GLU A 76 2.24 -13.66 19.56
C GLU A 76 1.21 -14.48 18.75
N SER A 77 -0.01 -14.68 19.27
CA SER A 77 -1.12 -15.33 18.54
C SER A 77 -1.69 -14.47 17.41
N ALA A 78 -1.32 -13.19 17.35
CA ALA A 78 -1.70 -12.29 16.26
C ALA A 78 -1.10 -12.70 14.90
N VAL A 79 -0.03 -13.51 14.90
CA VAL A 79 0.53 -14.10 13.68
C VAL A 79 -0.33 -15.27 13.22
N GLU A 80 -0.94 -15.09 12.05
CA GLU A 80 -1.79 -16.10 11.44
C GLU A 80 -0.93 -17.20 10.79
N ARG A 81 -1.14 -18.44 11.24
CA ARG A 81 -0.38 -19.61 10.75
C ARG A 81 -1.01 -20.23 9.51
N ARG A 82 -2.29 -19.99 9.26
CA ARG A 82 -3.04 -20.51 8.10
C ARG A 82 -3.55 -19.35 7.25
N TRP A 83 -2.63 -18.54 6.78
CA TRP A 83 -2.93 -17.43 5.89
C TRP A 83 -3.22 -17.90 4.46
N SER A 84 -4.12 -17.20 3.77
CA SER A 84 -4.35 -17.31 2.33
C SER A 84 -4.54 -15.93 1.73
N SER A 85 -3.86 -15.65 0.63
CA SER A 85 -4.03 -14.42 -0.15
C SER A 85 -5.16 -14.52 -1.18
N TYR A 86 -6.01 -15.55 -1.12
CA TYR A 86 -7.07 -15.74 -2.11
C TYR A 86 -8.07 -14.57 -2.06
N GLY A 87 -8.27 -13.90 -3.20
CA GLY A 87 -9.11 -12.71 -3.30
C GLY A 87 -8.45 -11.41 -2.83
N LEU A 88 -7.17 -11.46 -2.40
CA LEU A 88 -6.43 -10.30 -1.93
C LEU A 88 -5.31 -9.95 -2.91
N SER A 89 -4.99 -8.66 -2.99
CA SER A 89 -3.94 -8.14 -3.86
C SER A 89 -3.08 -7.09 -3.16
N THR A 90 -1.83 -6.99 -3.61
CA THR A 90 -0.96 -5.85 -3.32
C THR A 90 -1.14 -4.82 -4.42
N VAL A 91 -1.90 -3.76 -4.14
CA VAL A 91 -2.29 -2.76 -5.16
C VAL A 91 -1.10 -1.91 -5.64
N VAL A 92 -0.08 -1.74 -4.79
CA VAL A 92 1.13 -0.98 -5.14
C VAL A 92 1.83 -1.63 -6.34
N GLY A 93 2.12 -0.82 -7.34
CA GLY A 93 2.71 -1.26 -8.59
C GLY A 93 1.69 -1.57 -9.69
N CYS A 94 0.37 -1.52 -9.45
CA CYS A 94 -0.61 -1.68 -10.53
C CYS A 94 -0.67 -0.44 -11.43
N ASP A 95 -0.80 -0.64 -12.74
CA ASP A 95 -1.05 0.44 -13.70
C ASP A 95 -2.48 0.97 -13.54
N VAL A 96 -2.64 2.28 -13.47
CA VAL A 96 -3.93 2.94 -13.42
C VAL A 96 -4.26 3.47 -14.80
N VAL A 97 -5.35 2.95 -15.37
CA VAL A 97 -5.81 3.31 -16.71
C VAL A 97 -7.31 3.58 -16.71
N THR A 98 -7.77 4.45 -17.62
CA THR A 98 -9.21 4.63 -17.84
C THR A 98 -9.80 3.45 -18.60
N GLU A 99 -11.13 3.35 -18.65
CA GLU A 99 -11.85 2.36 -19.48
C GLU A 99 -11.42 2.36 -20.96
N ARG A 100 -11.00 3.52 -21.48
CA ARG A 100 -10.55 3.68 -22.88
C ARG A 100 -9.05 3.43 -23.06
N GLY A 101 -8.35 3.06 -21.99
CA GLY A 101 -6.93 2.73 -22.00
C GLY A 101 -6.00 3.93 -21.89
N THR A 102 -6.50 5.11 -21.51
CA THR A 102 -5.63 6.27 -21.21
C THR A 102 -4.83 5.96 -19.96
N TYR A 103 -3.52 6.10 -20.03
CA TYR A 103 -2.62 5.87 -18.90
C TYR A 103 -2.61 7.06 -17.95
N ILE A 104 -2.91 6.83 -16.67
CA ILE A 104 -2.89 7.85 -15.62
C ILE A 104 -1.59 7.78 -14.82
N GLY A 105 -1.08 6.56 -14.59
CA GLY A 105 0.12 6.35 -13.79
C GLY A 105 0.18 4.93 -13.26
N ARG A 106 0.99 4.74 -12.22
CA ARG A 106 1.12 3.48 -11.49
C ARG A 106 0.99 3.75 -10.00
N VAL A 107 0.29 2.86 -9.30
CA VAL A 107 0.04 2.99 -7.86
C VAL A 107 1.36 2.95 -7.09
N ARG A 108 1.62 3.96 -6.26
CA ARG A 108 2.81 4.04 -5.40
C ARG A 108 2.50 3.87 -3.92
N ASP A 109 1.32 4.29 -3.50
CA ASP A 109 0.85 4.24 -2.11
C ASP A 109 -0.68 4.30 -2.09
N TYR A 110 -1.28 4.17 -0.93
CA TYR A 110 -2.72 4.41 -0.73
C TYR A 110 -2.99 4.83 0.71
N GLU A 111 -4.10 5.54 0.89
CA GLU A 111 -4.60 6.01 2.17
C GLU A 111 -5.74 5.12 2.65
N PHE A 112 -5.62 4.65 3.88
CA PHE A 112 -6.64 3.83 4.51
C PHE A 112 -6.83 4.21 5.98
N ASP A 113 -7.97 3.83 6.54
CA ASP A 113 -8.24 3.99 7.97
C ASP A 113 -7.68 2.77 8.74
N PRO A 114 -6.82 2.95 9.75
CA PRO A 114 -6.26 1.84 10.50
C PRO A 114 -7.26 1.14 11.43
N ASP A 115 -8.42 1.74 11.72
CA ASP A 115 -9.43 1.18 12.62
C ASP A 115 -10.37 0.21 11.91
N ASP A 116 -10.79 0.52 10.67
CA ASP A 116 -11.69 -0.32 9.88
C ASP A 116 -11.07 -0.91 8.59
N GLY A 117 -9.86 -0.48 8.22
CA GLY A 117 -9.14 -0.97 7.06
C GLY A 117 -9.57 -0.32 5.73
N LEU A 118 -10.59 0.52 5.70
CA LEU A 118 -11.14 1.06 4.45
C LEU A 118 -10.14 1.97 3.76
N VAL A 119 -9.86 1.65 2.50
CA VAL A 119 -9.03 2.46 1.60
C VAL A 119 -9.89 3.57 1.03
N GLN A 120 -9.46 4.82 1.18
CA GLN A 120 -10.18 6.00 0.71
C GLN A 120 -9.61 6.50 -0.62
N ARG A 121 -8.29 6.51 -0.74
CA ARG A 121 -7.60 7.07 -1.90
C ARG A 121 -6.39 6.24 -2.29
N VAL A 122 -6.14 6.15 -3.57
CA VAL A 122 -4.93 5.55 -4.15
C VAL A 122 -4.03 6.67 -4.64
N VAL A 123 -2.74 6.59 -4.31
CA VAL A 123 -1.74 7.55 -4.74
C VAL A 123 -0.99 6.97 -5.94
N VAL A 124 -0.94 7.74 -7.02
CA VAL A 124 -0.31 7.36 -8.29
C VAL A 124 0.78 8.34 -8.68
N ASP A 125 1.78 7.84 -9.40
CA ASP A 125 2.76 8.66 -10.12
C ASP A 125 3.15 8.01 -11.45
N ALA A 126 4.07 8.61 -12.19
CA ALA A 126 4.50 8.08 -13.49
C ALA A 126 5.33 6.78 -13.45
N LEU A 127 5.82 6.36 -12.27
CA LEU A 127 6.78 5.25 -12.11
C LEU A 127 6.28 4.11 -11.20
N GLY A 128 5.34 4.37 -10.30
CA GLY A 128 4.85 3.46 -9.27
C GLY A 128 5.88 3.11 -8.21
N LEU A 129 6.88 3.96 -7.97
CA LEU A 129 8.01 3.62 -7.10
C LEU A 129 7.88 4.28 -5.71
N PRO A 130 7.59 3.51 -4.64
CA PRO A 130 7.40 4.06 -3.30
C PRO A 130 8.64 4.74 -2.72
N LEU A 131 9.83 4.37 -3.21
CA LEU A 131 11.13 4.87 -2.75
C LEU A 131 11.52 6.23 -3.37
N VAL A 132 10.85 6.65 -4.45
CA VAL A 132 11.19 7.90 -5.14
C VAL A 132 10.62 9.08 -4.36
N PRO A 133 11.45 10.07 -3.97
CA PRO A 133 10.96 11.24 -3.23
C PRO A 133 9.90 12.02 -4.02
N GLU A 134 8.87 12.52 -3.32
CA GLU A 134 7.73 13.25 -3.91
C GLU A 134 8.11 14.54 -4.66
N GLY A 135 9.32 15.07 -4.46
CA GLY A 135 9.84 16.22 -5.20
C GLY A 135 10.42 15.89 -6.58
N VAL A 136 10.61 14.59 -6.88
CA VAL A 136 11.19 14.11 -8.15
C VAL A 136 10.10 13.84 -9.18
N VAL A 137 8.98 13.27 -8.75
CA VAL A 137 7.85 12.90 -9.62
C VAL A 137 6.58 13.52 -9.05
N SER A 138 5.73 14.05 -9.92
CA SER A 138 4.43 14.56 -9.53
C SER A 138 3.54 13.40 -9.09
N THR A 139 2.91 13.56 -7.94
CA THR A 139 2.03 12.55 -7.34
C THR A 139 0.59 13.04 -7.33
N TYR A 140 -0.33 12.12 -7.56
CA TYR A 140 -1.76 12.40 -7.66
C TYR A 140 -2.53 11.42 -6.79
N ALA A 141 -3.53 11.91 -6.07
CA ALA A 141 -4.48 11.09 -5.35
C ALA A 141 -5.75 10.89 -6.18
N LEU A 142 -6.20 9.64 -6.24
CA LEU A 142 -7.45 9.23 -6.86
C LEU A 142 -8.34 8.58 -5.81
N ASP A 143 -9.61 8.96 -5.76
CA ASP A 143 -10.59 8.33 -4.86
C ASP A 143 -10.90 6.90 -5.31
N VAL A 144 -11.05 5.96 -4.36
CA VAL A 144 -11.38 4.57 -4.71
C VAL A 144 -12.75 4.44 -5.38
N SER A 145 -13.67 5.39 -5.16
CA SER A 145 -14.98 5.43 -5.83
C SER A 145 -14.89 5.64 -7.33
N GLU A 146 -13.77 6.13 -7.84
CA GLU A 146 -13.49 6.25 -9.28
C GLU A 146 -13.02 4.92 -9.89
N ILE A 147 -12.68 3.93 -9.07
CA ILE A 147 -12.17 2.64 -9.52
C ILE A 147 -13.33 1.71 -9.84
N LEU A 148 -13.35 1.23 -11.09
CA LEU A 148 -14.37 0.31 -11.59
C LEU A 148 -13.96 -1.15 -11.41
N SER A 149 -12.66 -1.45 -11.48
CA SER A 149 -12.11 -2.79 -11.35
C SER A 149 -10.63 -2.73 -11.00
N ALA A 150 -10.16 -3.71 -10.22
CA ALA A 150 -8.74 -3.95 -10.01
C ALA A 150 -8.39 -5.40 -10.32
N GLY A 151 -7.35 -5.60 -11.12
CA GLY A 151 -6.74 -6.88 -11.42
C GLY A 151 -5.37 -7.02 -10.77
N MET A 152 -4.61 -8.01 -11.21
CA MET A 152 -3.27 -8.31 -10.66
C MET A 152 -2.21 -7.25 -11.01
N ASP A 153 -2.34 -6.60 -12.17
CA ASP A 153 -1.35 -5.66 -12.70
C ASP A 153 -1.96 -4.30 -13.09
N ARG A 154 -3.29 -4.17 -13.02
CA ARG A 154 -4.02 -3.03 -13.56
C ARG A 154 -5.24 -2.66 -12.73
N VAL A 155 -5.43 -1.38 -12.52
CA VAL A 155 -6.62 -0.76 -11.96
C VAL A 155 -7.29 0.06 -13.06
N ILE A 156 -8.57 -0.20 -13.28
CA ILE A 156 -9.41 0.48 -14.29
C ILE A 156 -10.28 1.50 -13.58
N VAL A 157 -10.24 2.74 -14.05
CA VAL A 157 -10.98 3.87 -13.47
C VAL A 157 -11.98 4.44 -14.47
N ALA A 158 -12.98 5.15 -13.95
CA ALA A 158 -13.99 5.83 -14.74
C ALA A 158 -13.38 6.84 -15.72
N GLU A 159 -14.05 7.05 -16.85
CA GLU A 159 -13.63 8.08 -17.81
C GLU A 159 -13.66 9.48 -17.17
N GLY A 160 -12.64 10.30 -17.46
CA GLY A 160 -12.51 11.63 -16.91
C GLY A 160 -12.01 11.67 -15.46
N ALA A 161 -11.66 10.53 -14.86
CA ALA A 161 -11.05 10.47 -13.52
C ALA A 161 -9.74 11.28 -13.46
N GLU A 162 -9.02 11.38 -14.58
CA GLU A 162 -7.82 12.21 -14.74
C GLU A 162 -8.08 13.71 -14.48
N ALA A 163 -9.30 14.19 -14.65
CA ALA A 163 -9.69 15.57 -14.34
C ALA A 163 -10.11 15.77 -12.87
N ARG A 164 -10.29 14.67 -12.12
CA ARG A 164 -10.75 14.66 -10.73
C ARG A 164 -9.66 14.24 -9.73
N VAL A 165 -8.43 14.00 -10.21
CA VAL A 165 -7.29 13.72 -9.34
C VAL A 165 -6.87 14.95 -8.54
N GLU A 166 -6.51 14.75 -7.28
CA GLU A 166 -5.90 15.78 -6.46
C GLU A 166 -4.38 15.71 -6.59
N GLN A 167 -3.74 16.79 -7.05
CA GLN A 167 -2.28 16.83 -7.11
C GLN A 167 -1.69 17.03 -5.71
N LEU A 168 -0.99 16.02 -5.19
CA LEU A 168 -0.37 16.06 -3.87
C LEU A 168 1.02 16.72 -3.90
N SER A 169 1.80 16.44 -4.95
CA SER A 169 3.13 17.03 -5.14
C SER A 169 3.36 17.51 -6.56
N VAL A 170 4.11 18.62 -6.66
CA VAL A 170 4.59 19.17 -7.93
C VAL A 170 6.09 18.92 -8.00
N SER A 171 6.53 18.15 -8.99
CA SER A 171 7.95 17.90 -9.23
C SER A 171 8.71 19.20 -9.55
N LEU A 172 10.01 19.24 -9.25
CA LEU A 172 10.88 20.35 -9.63
C LEU A 172 10.88 20.62 -11.15
N LEU A 173 10.72 19.57 -11.97
CA LEU A 173 10.66 19.70 -13.42
C LEU A 173 9.35 20.35 -13.88
N GLN A 174 8.21 20.00 -13.28
CA GLN A 174 6.94 20.67 -13.56
C GLN A 174 6.92 22.12 -13.07
N ARG A 175 7.58 22.43 -11.93
CA ARG A 175 7.79 23.82 -11.48
C ARG A 175 8.61 24.65 -12.46
N LEU A 176 9.47 24.01 -13.23
CA LEU A 176 10.24 24.62 -14.33
C LEU A 176 9.53 24.52 -15.69
N GLN A 177 8.27 24.07 -15.73
CA GLN A 177 7.48 23.82 -16.95
C GLN A 177 8.11 22.82 -17.94
N LEU A 178 8.95 21.91 -17.44
CA LEU A 178 9.66 20.93 -18.27
C LEU A 178 8.90 19.61 -18.43
N THR A 179 7.81 19.40 -17.69
CA THR A 179 6.99 18.17 -17.74
C THR A 179 5.52 18.51 -17.57
N ALA A 180 4.66 17.85 -18.35
CA ALA A 180 3.21 17.83 -18.20
C ALA A 180 2.73 16.60 -17.40
N PRO A 181 1.49 16.57 -16.89
CA PRO A 181 0.88 15.35 -16.39
C PRO A 181 0.90 14.25 -17.47
N PRO A 182 1.03 12.96 -17.10
CA PRO A 182 1.19 11.87 -18.07
C PRO A 182 -0.02 11.62 -18.99
N TRP A 183 -1.17 12.25 -18.71
CA TRP A 183 -2.39 12.16 -19.51
C TRP A 183 -2.64 13.37 -20.43
N GLU A 184 -1.76 14.38 -20.41
CA GLU A 184 -1.71 15.44 -21.44
C GLU A 184 -0.88 15.00 -22.65
#